data_AF-A0A8T4XE98-F1
#
_entry.id   AF-A0A8T4XE98-F1
#
_cell.length_a   1.000
_cell.length_b   1.000
_cell.length_c   1.000
_cell.angle_alpha   90.00
_cell.angle_beta   90.00
_cell.angle_gamma   90.00
#
_symmetry.space_group_name_H-M   'P 1'
#
loop_
_entity.id
_entity.type
_entity.pdbx_description
1 polymer ?
#
loop_
_entity_poly.entity_id
_entity_poly.type
_entity_poly.pdbx_seq_one_letter_code
_entity_poly.pdbx_strand_id
1 'polypeptide(L)'
;MSPGKAAAQASHAAVSSAEEARRNYPSWWREWIESGQCKIVLKVNSESEILELMRKAKELNLPAALISDMGLTELEPGTITALGIGPAPSNLIDKITGSLPLY
;
A
#
# COMPACT_ATOMS: atom_id res chain seq x y z
N MET A 1 7.22 -11.52 -8.89
CA MET A 1 7.98 -10.33 -9.35
C MET A 1 9.45 -10.54 -9.02
N SER A 2 10.37 -10.08 -9.87
CA SER A 2 11.79 -9.99 -9.50
C SER A 2 11.99 -9.07 -8.28
N PRO A 3 13.07 -9.23 -7.48
CA PRO A 3 13.31 -8.39 -6.30
C PRO A 3 13.32 -6.88 -6.61
N GLY A 4 13.93 -6.48 -7.73
CA GLY A 4 13.97 -5.09 -8.16
C GLY A 4 12.58 -4.55 -8.52
N LYS A 5 11.77 -5.34 -9.23
CA LYS A 5 10.40 -4.96 -9.55
C LYS A 5 9.55 -4.81 -8.29
N ALA A 6 9.66 -5.75 -7.34
CA ALA A 6 8.95 -5.68 -6.07
C ALA A 6 9.30 -4.41 -5.28
N ALA A 7 10.59 -4.07 -5.18
CA ALA A 7 11.04 -2.84 -4.53
C ALA A 7 10.47 -1.57 -5.19
N ALA A 8 10.45 -1.52 -6.54
CA ALA A 8 9.88 -0.41 -7.27
C ALA A 8 8.37 -0.27 -7.03
N GLN A 9 7.61 -1.36 -7.11
CA GLN A 9 6.16 -1.33 -6.90
C GLN A 9 5.79 -0.96 -5.44
N ALA A 10 6.53 -1.48 -4.45
CA ALA A 10 6.38 -1.07 -3.05
C ALA A 10 6.68 0.42 -2.85
N SER A 11 7.68 0.96 -3.57
CA SER A 11 8.03 2.39 -3.51
C SER A 11 6.93 3.27 -4.12
N HIS A 12 6.36 2.87 -5.26
CA HIS A 12 5.22 3.57 -5.85
C HIS A 12 4.01 3.57 -4.90
N ALA A 13 3.68 2.40 -4.34
CA ALA A 13 2.60 2.26 -3.37
C ALA A 13 2.80 3.16 -2.14
N ALA A 14 4.01 3.20 -1.60
CA ALA A 14 4.36 4.04 -0.46
C ALA A 14 4.21 5.54 -0.76
N VAL A 15 4.70 6.01 -1.91
CA VAL A 15 4.59 7.43 -2.30
C VAL A 15 3.13 7.83 -2.54
N SER A 16 2.38 7.04 -3.30
CA SER A 16 0.99 7.35 -3.64
C SER A 16 0.06 7.34 -2.41
N SER A 17 0.18 6.35 -1.53
CA SER A 17 -0.62 6.28 -0.30
C SER A 17 -0.22 7.36 0.72
N ALA A 18 1.07 7.69 0.82
CA ALA A 18 1.54 8.81 1.63
C ALA A 18 1.01 10.17 1.13
N GLU A 19 0.96 10.41 -0.18
CA GLU A 19 0.39 11.64 -0.72
C GLU A 19 -1.12 11.75 -0.46
N GLU A 20 -1.85 10.63 -0.55
CA GLU A 20 -3.26 10.55 -0.18
C GLU A 20 -3.47 10.93 1.30
N ALA A 21 -2.62 10.39 2.19
CA ALA A 21 -2.65 10.73 3.61
C ALA A 21 -2.24 12.19 3.85
N ARG A 22 -1.23 12.71 3.14
CA ARG A 22 -0.79 14.11 3.29
C ARG A 22 -1.92 15.09 2.97
N ARG A 23 -2.76 14.79 1.97
CA ARG A 23 -3.89 15.61 1.54
C ARG A 23 -5.09 15.51 2.47
N ASN A 24 -5.45 14.29 2.87
CA ASN A 24 -6.71 14.04 3.57
C ASN A 24 -6.56 13.84 5.09
N TYR A 25 -5.37 13.44 5.55
CA TYR A 25 -5.05 13.11 6.95
C TYR A 25 -3.68 13.69 7.37
N PRO A 26 -3.49 15.03 7.30
CA PRO A 26 -2.16 15.65 7.46
C PRO A 26 -1.52 15.42 8.84
N SER A 27 -2.30 15.18 9.90
CA SER A 27 -1.77 14.80 11.22
C SER A 27 -1.12 13.42 11.19
N TRP A 28 -1.81 12.40 10.67
CA TRP A 28 -1.27 11.03 10.55
C TRP A 28 -0.01 11.00 9.69
N TRP A 29 -0.02 11.76 8.59
CA TRP A 29 1.15 11.88 7.73
C TRP A 29 2.35 12.50 8.47
N ARG A 30 2.13 13.60 9.22
CA ARG A 30 3.21 14.28 9.97
C ARG A 30 3.79 13.39 11.05
N GLU A 31 2.94 12.78 11.87
CA GLU A 31 3.35 11.87 12.94
C GLU A 31 4.15 10.69 12.38
N TRP A 32 3.72 10.14 11.23
CA TRP A 32 4.44 9.06 10.55
C TRP A 32 5.83 9.50 10.09
N ILE A 33 5.97 10.69 9.50
CA ILE A 33 7.27 11.24 9.10
C ILE A 33 8.17 11.44 10.32
N GLU A 34 7.65 12.05 11.38
CA GLU A 34 8.38 12.30 12.64
C GLU A 34 8.78 10.99 13.34
N SER A 35 8.00 9.93 13.16
CA SER A 35 8.27 8.59 13.70
C SER A 35 9.17 7.72 12.80
N GLY A 36 9.86 8.32 11.82
CA GLY A 36 10.79 7.59 10.96
C GLY A 36 10.14 6.79 9.84
N GLN A 37 8.91 7.14 9.46
CA GLN A 37 8.23 6.69 8.23
C GLN A 37 8.23 5.18 8.02
N CYS A 38 7.93 4.41 9.07
CA CYS A 38 7.90 2.95 9.09
C CYS A 38 7.03 2.37 7.96
N LYS A 39 7.51 1.31 7.30
CA LYS A 39 6.83 0.59 6.22
C LYS A 39 7.01 -0.90 6.44
N ILE A 40 5.94 -1.67 6.24
CA ILE A 40 5.95 -3.13 6.30
C ILE A 40 5.49 -3.65 4.94
N VAL A 41 6.28 -4.50 4.33
CA VAL A 41 5.96 -5.12 3.04
C VAL A 41 5.42 -6.52 3.28
N LEU A 42 4.20 -6.75 2.83
CA LEU A 42 3.45 -7.99 3.01
C LEU A 42 3.19 -8.64 1.65
N LYS A 43 2.87 -9.93 1.64
CA LYS A 43 2.47 -10.65 0.42
C LYS A 43 1.04 -11.13 0.49
N VAL A 44 0.42 -11.16 -0.68
CA VAL A 44 -0.88 -11.77 -0.98
C VAL A 44 -0.71 -12.74 -2.14
N ASN A 45 -1.67 -13.64 -2.35
CA ASN A 45 -1.54 -14.68 -3.36
C ASN A 45 -2.26 -14.36 -4.68
N SER A 46 -3.02 -13.25 -4.74
CA SER A 46 -3.82 -12.91 -5.91
C SER A 46 -4.13 -11.41 -6.01
N GLU A 47 -4.43 -10.95 -7.23
CA GLU A 47 -4.96 -9.61 -7.50
C GLU A 47 -6.31 -9.37 -6.77
N SER A 48 -7.17 -10.38 -6.73
CA SER A 48 -8.46 -10.30 -6.02
C SER A 48 -8.30 -10.00 -4.53
N GLU A 49 -7.26 -10.54 -3.88
CA GLU A 49 -6.93 -10.19 -2.48
C GLU A 49 -6.51 -8.72 -2.35
N ILE A 50 -5.75 -8.18 -3.30
CA ILE A 50 -5.38 -6.76 -3.32
C ILE A 50 -6.64 -5.89 -3.40
N LEU A 51 -7.56 -6.22 -4.30
CA LEU A 51 -8.81 -5.48 -4.48
C LEU A 51 -9.70 -5.54 -3.24
N GLU A 52 -9.77 -6.70 -2.58
CA GLU A 52 -10.52 -6.87 -1.33
C GLU A 52 -9.90 -6.05 -0.18
N LEU A 53 -8.57 -6.00 -0.08
CA LEU A 53 -7.89 -5.14 0.89
C LEU A 53 -8.15 -3.66 0.61
N MET A 54 -8.16 -3.24 -0.65
CA MET A 54 -8.51 -1.87 -1.03
C MET A 54 -9.94 -1.52 -0.63
N ARG A 55 -10.90 -2.44 -0.83
CA ARG A 55 -12.29 -2.26 -0.39
C ARG A 55 -12.36 -2.06 1.12
N LYS A 56 -11.71 -2.92 1.90
CA LYS A 56 -11.67 -2.81 3.37
C LYS A 56 -11.00 -1.52 3.85
N ALA A 57 -9.92 -1.09 3.20
CA ALA A 57 -9.26 0.18 3.51
C ALA A 57 -10.20 1.38 3.30
N LYS A 58 -10.96 1.39 2.19
CA LYS A 58 -11.97 2.42 1.92
C LYS A 58 -13.08 2.42 2.97
N GLU A 59 -13.57 1.26 3.38
CA GLU A 59 -14.61 1.13 4.41
C GLU A 59 -14.18 1.67 5.78
N LEU A 60 -12.88 1.55 6.09
CA LEU A 60 -12.28 2.10 7.30
C LEU A 60 -11.79 3.54 7.14
N ASN A 61 -12.04 4.19 6.00
CA ASN A 61 -11.53 5.53 5.65
C ASN A 61 -10.01 5.65 5.83
N LEU A 62 -9.27 4.63 5.40
CA LEU A 62 -7.81 4.65 5.41
C LEU A 62 -7.26 5.21 4.09
N PRO A 63 -6.18 6.02 4.13
CA PRO A 63 -5.44 6.38 2.92
C PRO A 63 -4.98 5.11 2.22
N ALA A 64 -5.21 4.99 0.92
CA ALA A 64 -4.79 3.83 0.16
C ALA A 64 -4.60 4.14 -1.32
N ALA A 65 -3.68 3.43 -1.96
CA ALA A 65 -3.38 3.60 -3.38
C ALA A 65 -3.07 2.26 -4.06
N LEU A 66 -3.83 1.95 -5.11
CA LEU A 66 -3.54 0.82 -6.01
C LEU A 66 -2.47 1.22 -7.02
N ILE A 67 -1.50 0.34 -7.23
CA ILE A 67 -0.47 0.47 -8.24
C ILE A 67 -0.73 -0.57 -9.32
N SER A 68 -0.77 -0.08 -10.56
CA SER A 68 -0.83 -0.91 -11.76
C SER A 68 0.46 -0.75 -12.54
N ASP A 69 1.02 -1.85 -13.05
CA ASP A 69 2.10 -1.78 -14.01
C ASP A 69 1.59 -1.26 -15.35
N MET A 70 2.21 -0.23 -15.91
CA MET A 70 1.86 0.28 -17.24
C MET A 70 2.36 -0.63 -18.38
N GLY A 71 2.91 -1.81 -18.07
CA GLY A 71 3.45 -2.74 -19.08
C GLY A 71 4.77 -2.27 -19.69
N LEU A 72 5.48 -1.38 -18.97
CA LEU A 72 6.85 -0.97 -19.32
C LEU A 72 7.89 -2.00 -18.82
N THR A 73 7.45 -3.08 -18.19
CA THR A 73 8.30 -4.16 -17.63
C THR A 73 7.63 -5.54 -17.72
N GLU A 74 8.08 -6.50 -16.91
CA GLU A 74 7.83 -7.96 -16.90
C GLU A 74 6.36 -8.46 -16.91
N LEU A 75 5.33 -7.60 -16.85
CA LEU A 75 3.90 -7.98 -16.71
C LEU A 75 3.03 -7.34 -17.80
N GLU A 76 1.84 -7.91 -18.01
CA GLU A 76 0.86 -7.33 -18.93
C GLU A 76 0.43 -5.91 -18.49
N PRO A 77 0.24 -4.97 -19.43
CA PRO A 77 -0.22 -3.62 -19.12
C PRO A 77 -1.54 -3.65 -18.33
N GLY A 78 -1.59 -2.89 -17.24
CA GLY A 78 -2.78 -2.79 -16.39
C GLY A 78 -2.84 -3.79 -15.25
N THR A 79 -1.88 -4.72 -15.14
CA THR A 79 -1.81 -5.67 -14.01
C THR A 79 -1.67 -4.92 -12.69
N ILE A 80 -2.51 -5.20 -11.70
CA ILE A 80 -2.35 -4.64 -10.35
C ILE A 80 -1.21 -5.35 -9.64
N THR A 81 -0.23 -4.58 -9.20
CA THR A 81 1.03 -5.12 -8.66
C THR A 81 1.20 -4.89 -7.17
N ALA A 82 0.64 -3.81 -6.63
CA ALA A 82 0.77 -3.45 -5.22
C ALA A 82 -0.37 -2.57 -4.73
N LEU A 83 -0.55 -2.53 -3.41
CA LEU A 83 -1.45 -1.64 -2.70
C LEU A 83 -0.68 -1.00 -1.53
N GLY A 84 -0.68 0.33 -1.48
CA GLY A 84 -0.23 1.09 -0.32
C GLY A 84 -1.42 1.37 0.59
N ILE A 85 -1.24 1.20 1.90
CA ILE A 85 -2.26 1.52 2.93
C ILE A 85 -1.58 2.35 4.02
N GLY A 86 -2.21 3.46 4.38
CA GLY A 86 -1.70 4.43 5.32
C GLY A 86 -0.84 5.53 4.65
N PRO A 87 -0.06 6.27 5.45
CA PRO A 87 0.09 6.14 6.89
C PRO A 87 -1.22 6.38 7.66
N ALA A 88 -1.39 5.62 8.74
CA ALA A 88 -2.51 5.69 9.68
C ALA A 88 -2.09 5.01 10.99
N PRO A 89 -2.84 5.18 12.10
CA PRO A 89 -2.61 4.43 13.33
C PRO A 89 -2.52 2.92 13.07
N SER A 90 -1.49 2.26 13.63
CA SER A 90 -1.20 0.84 13.38
C SER A 90 -2.39 -0.07 13.72
N ASN A 91 -3.09 0.22 14.82
CA ASN A 91 -4.29 -0.51 15.23
C ASN A 91 -5.45 -0.47 14.22
N LEU A 92 -5.48 0.50 13.29
CA LEU A 92 -6.44 0.52 12.19
C LEU A 92 -5.96 -0.28 10.98
N ILE A 93 -4.67 -0.17 10.65
CA ILE A 93 -4.04 -0.93 9.55
C ILE A 93 -4.06 -2.44 9.85
N ASP A 94 -3.74 -2.82 11.09
CA ASP A 94 -3.67 -4.23 11.50
C ASP A 94 -5.01 -4.96 11.44
N LYS A 95 -6.15 -4.24 11.49
CA LYS A 95 -7.49 -4.82 11.29
C LYS A 95 -7.66 -5.47 9.92
N ILE A 96 -6.87 -5.04 8.94
CA ILE A 96 -6.99 -5.50 7.55
C ILE A 96 -5.74 -6.25 7.08
N THR A 97 -4.55 -5.90 7.57
CA THR A 97 -3.29 -6.54 7.14
C THR A 97 -2.65 -7.47 8.16
N GLY A 98 -3.11 -7.51 9.41
CA GLY A 98 -2.42 -8.20 10.51
C GLY A 98 -2.28 -9.71 10.36
N SER A 99 -3.08 -10.35 9.49
CA SER A 99 -2.99 -11.78 9.18
C SER A 99 -2.16 -12.10 7.95
N LEU A 100 -1.68 -11.08 7.21
CA LEU A 100 -0.93 -11.30 5.99
C LEU A 100 0.53 -11.65 6.33
N PRO A 101 1.14 -12.60 5.60
CA PRO A 101 2.54 -12.93 5.81
C PRO A 101 3.47 -11.82 5.27
N LEU A 102 4.65 -11.71 5.86
CA LEU A 102 5.73 -10.86 5.35
C LEU A 102 6.14 -11.30 3.93
N TYR A 103 6.52 -10.32 3.08
CA TYR A 103 6.91 -10.53 1.69
C TYR A 103 8.18 -11.38 1.55
#